data_AF-A0A1F9TY35-F1
#
_entry.id   AF-A0A1F9TY35-F1
#
_cell.length_a   1.000
_cell.length_b   1.000
_cell.length_c   1.000
_cell.angle_alpha   90.00
_cell.angle_beta   90.00
_cell.angle_gamma   90.00
#
_symmetry.space_group_name_H-M   'P 1'
#
loop_
_entity.id
_entity.type
_entity.pdbx_description
1 polymer ?
#
loop_
_entity_poly.entity_id
_entity_poly.type
_entity_poly.pdbx_seq_one_letter_code
_entity_poly.pdbx_strand_id
1 'polypeptide(L)' 'MFRKDLAMDMHRKPRRSATDDASIAESMGIPVEIVPGAADNIKITTPFDLPLARAVLAARRRQWR' A
#
# COMPACT_ATOMS: atom_id res chain seq x y z
N MET A 1 1.45 -4.85 -7.36
CA MET A 1 0.17 -5.34 -7.92
C MET A 1 0.28 -6.85 -8.10
N PHE A 2 -0.76 -7.61 -7.78
CA PHE A 2 -0.78 -9.07 -7.95
C PHE A 2 -1.87 -9.48 -8.93
N ARG A 3 -1.68 -10.58 -9.67
CA ARG A 3 -2.79 -11.18 -10.42
C ARG A 3 -3.87 -11.64 -9.43
N LYS A 4 -5.13 -11.51 -9.83
CA LYS A 4 -6.28 -11.81 -8.97
C LYS A 4 -6.28 -13.25 -8.45
N ASP A 5 -6.01 -14.21 -9.32
CA ASP A 5 -5.92 -15.63 -8.98
C ASP A 5 -4.89 -15.88 -7.88
N LEU A 6 -3.70 -15.28 -8.03
CA LEU A 6 -2.63 -15.35 -7.05
C LEU A 6 -3.02 -14.69 -5.72
N ALA A 7 -3.60 -13.49 -5.76
CA ALA A 7 -4.05 -12.78 -4.58
C ALA A 7 -5.05 -13.60 -3.75
N MET A 8 -6.00 -14.25 -4.41
CA MET A 8 -6.96 -15.11 -3.72
C MET A 8 -6.28 -16.35 -3.12
N ASP A 9 -5.32 -16.95 -3.81
CA ASP A 9 -4.59 -18.12 -3.30
C ASP A 9 -3.72 -17.78 -2.08
N MET A 10 -3.03 -16.63 -2.11
CA MET A 10 -2.21 -16.10 -1.02
C MET A 10 -3.00 -15.98 0.31
N HIS A 11 -4.29 -15.65 0.21
CA HIS A 11 -5.18 -15.42 1.37
C HIS A 11 -5.99 -16.65 1.81
N ARG A 12 -5.85 -17.80 1.15
CA ARG A 12 -6.61 -19.02 1.52
C ARG A 12 -6.31 -19.55 2.92
N LYS A 13 -5.14 -19.27 3.46
CA LYS A 13 -4.74 -19.68 4.81
C LYS A 13 -4.34 -18.44 5.62
N PRO A 14 -4.86 -18.29 6.85
CA PRO A 14 -4.51 -17.16 7.68
C PRO A 14 -3.02 -17.24 8.08
N ARG A 15 -2.30 -16.13 7.88
CA ARG A 15 -0.91 -15.96 8.32
C ARG A 15 -0.86 -14.95 9.45
N ARG A 16 -0.52 -15.43 10.64
CA ARG A 16 -0.65 -14.71 11.92
C ARG A 16 0.15 -13.40 12.03
N SER A 17 1.10 -13.16 11.12
CA SER A 17 2.03 -12.01 11.18
C SER A 17 2.12 -11.23 9.87
N ALA A 18 1.22 -11.48 8.92
CA ALA A 18 1.20 -10.73 7.67
C ALA A 18 0.66 -9.30 7.89
N THR A 19 1.41 -8.30 7.44
CA THR A 19 1.03 -6.88 7.55
C THR A 19 0.48 -6.30 6.25
N ASP A 20 0.85 -6.90 5.13
CA ASP A 20 0.47 -6.52 3.77
C ASP A 20 0.58 -7.74 2.82
N ASP A 21 0.08 -7.58 1.59
CA ASP A 21 0.08 -8.65 0.58
C ASP A 21 1.49 -9.05 0.14
N ALA A 22 2.47 -8.15 0.18
CA ALA A 22 3.85 -8.44 -0.21
C ALA A 22 4.50 -9.40 0.79
N SER A 23 4.32 -9.16 2.09
CA SER A 23 4.81 -10.06 3.15
C SER A 23 4.24 -11.48 3.04
N ILE A 24 2.99 -11.62 2.57
CA ILE A 24 2.39 -12.92 2.29
C ILE A 24 3.09 -13.59 1.10
N ALA A 25 3.23 -12.85 0.00
CA ALA A 25 3.86 -13.33 -1.23
C ALA A 25 5.30 -13.82 -0.97
N GLU A 26 6.10 -13.01 -0.26
CA GLU A 26 7.47 -13.33 0.12
C GLU A 26 7.52 -14.60 0.99
N SER A 27 6.61 -14.75 1.95
CA SER A 27 6.51 -15.96 2.79
C SER A 27 6.14 -17.24 2.02
N MET A 28 5.68 -17.09 0.77
CA MET A 28 5.36 -18.17 -0.17
C MET A 28 6.46 -18.37 -1.24
N GLY A 29 7.57 -17.63 -1.16
CA GLY A 29 8.65 -17.67 -2.14
C GLY A 29 8.30 -16.98 -3.47
N ILE A 30 7.25 -16.17 -3.50
CA ILE A 30 6.85 -15.40 -4.68
C ILE A 30 7.72 -14.13 -4.74
N PRO A 31 8.42 -13.87 -5.87
CA PRO A 31 9.20 -12.65 -6.02
C PRO A 31 8.33 -11.39 -5.97
N VAL A 32 8.79 -10.37 -5.26
CA VAL A 32 8.18 -9.05 -5.20
C VAL A 32 9.17 -8.02 -5.76
N GLU A 33 8.68 -7.14 -6.62
CA GLU A 33 9.43 -6.01 -7.16
C GLU A 33 9.00 -4.72 -6.46
N ILE A 34 9.98 -3.90 -6.06
CA ILE A 34 9.74 -2.59 -5.46
C ILE A 34 9.77 -1.51 -6.53
N VAL A 35 8.67 -0.79 -6.67
CA VAL A 35 8.53 0.33 -7.60
C VAL A 35 8.53 1.65 -6.81
N PRO A 36 9.34 2.65 -7.19
CA PRO A 36 9.34 3.95 -6.52
C PRO A 36 7.95 4.60 -6.52
N GLY A 37 7.47 4.98 -5.34
CA GLY A 37 6.20 5.67 -5.13
C GLY A 37 6.39 7.11 -4.65
N ALA A 38 5.31 7.89 -4.68
CA ALA A 38 5.32 9.25 -4.15
C ALA A 38 5.33 9.23 -2.61
N ALA A 39 6.27 9.95 -1.99
CA ALA A 39 6.45 9.97 -0.53
C ALA A 39 5.25 10.60 0.22
N ASP A 40 4.45 11.40 -0.47
CA ASP A 40 3.25 12.04 0.05
C ASP A 40 1.99 11.12 -0.03
N ASN A 41 2.14 9.87 -0.50
CA ASN A 41 1.09 8.84 -0.46
C ASN A 41 0.98 8.20 0.94
N ILE A 42 0.58 9.00 1.92
CA ILE A 42 0.52 8.60 3.32
C ILE A 42 -0.72 7.75 3.64
N LYS A 43 -0.61 6.88 4.65
CA LYS A 43 -1.75 6.22 5.29
C LYS A 43 -2.30 7.12 6.39
N ILE A 44 -3.59 7.47 6.32
CA ILE A 44 -4.29 8.14 7.42
C ILE A 44 -4.61 7.07 8.47
N THR A 45 -3.96 7.16 9.62
CA THR A 45 -4.09 6.21 10.74
C THR A 45 -4.72 6.83 11.98
N THR A 46 -4.64 8.16 12.10
CA THR A 46 -5.18 8.93 13.22
C THR A 46 -5.81 10.24 12.75
N PRO A 47 -6.64 10.90 13.59
CA PRO A 47 -7.15 12.24 13.28
C PRO A 47 -6.04 13.29 13.07
N PHE A 48 -4.86 13.09 13.66
CA PHE A 48 -3.72 14.00 13.53
C PHE A 48 -3.14 14.04 12.11
N ASP A 49 -3.36 13.00 11.29
CA ASP A 49 -2.86 12.93 9.92
C ASP A 49 -3.67 13.81 8.94
N LEU A 50 -4.88 14.23 9.34
CA LEU A 50 -5.82 14.92 8.45
C LEU A 50 -5.35 16.30 7.95
N PRO A 51 -4.73 17.18 8.77
CA PRO A 51 -4.16 18.43 8.27
C PRO A 51 -3.09 18.19 7.19
N LEU A 52 -2.23 17.19 7.37
CA LEU A 52 -1.19 16.84 6.39
C LEU A 52 -1.81 16.32 5.09
N ALA A 53 -2.76 15.39 5.15
CA ALA A 53 -3.45 14.86 3.98
C ALA A 53 -4.14 15.97 3.16
N ARG A 54 -4.76 16.96 3.84
CA ARG A 54 -5.36 18.12 3.17
C ARG A 54 -4.32 19.00 2.48
N ALA A 55 -3.18 19.24 3.11
CA ALA A 55 -2.08 20.01 2.52
C ALA A 55 -1.52 19.33 1.25
N VAL A 56 -1.29 18.02 1.31
CA VAL A 56 -0.85 17.20 0.17
C VAL A 56 -1.85 17.31 -0.99
N LEU A 57 -3.15 17.14 -0.73
CA LEU A 57 -4.18 17.24 -1.76
C LEU A 57 -4.24 18.63 -2.41
N ALA A 58 -4.12 19.69 -1.61
CA ALA A 58 -4.09 21.07 -2.11
C ALA A 58 -2.86 21.34 -2.99
N ALA A 59 -1.69 20.82 -2.60
CA ALA A 59 -0.46 20.94 -3.39
C ALA A 59 -0.59 20.22 -4.75
N ARG A 60 -1.10 18.98 -4.77
CA ARG A 60 -1.31 18.22 -6.01
C ARG A 60 -2.28 18.90 -6.97
N ARG A 61 -3.37 19.47 -6.46
CA ARG A 61 -4.34 20.24 -7.27
C ARG A 61 -3.71 21.47 -7.94
N ARG A 62 -2.68 22.08 -7.34
CA ARG A 62 -1.95 23.21 -7.93
C ARG A 62 -0.97 22.77 -9.02
N GLN A 63 -0.39 21.58 -8.89
CA GLN A 63 0.58 21.04 -9.84
C GLN A 63 -0.06 20.56 -11.16
N TRP A 64 -1.37 20.26 -11.15
CA TRP A 64 -2.12 19.82 -12.33
C TRP A 64 -2.99 20.91 -12.98
N ARG A 65 -2.82 22.16 -12.53
CA ARG A 65 -3.35 23.35 -13.21
C ARG A 65 -2.26 23.95 -14.07
#